data_AF-A0AAV4V6Y1-F1
#
_entry.id   AF-A0AAV4V6Y1-F1
#
_cell.length_a   1.000
_cell.length_b   1.000
_cell.length_c   1.000
_cell.angle_alpha   90.00
_cell.angle_beta   90.00
_cell.angle_gamma   90.00
#
_symmetry.space_group_name_H-M   'P 1'
#
loop_
_entity.id
_entity.type
_entity.pdbx_description
1 polymer ?
#
loop_
_entity_poly.entity_id
_entity_poly.type
_entity_poly.pdbx_seq_one_letter_code
_entity_poly.pdbx_strand_id
1 'polypeptide(L)'
;MLHRIKRMTLVDFTGFMRVTALIVISNGIVMHSTLYPDFPLGGELVRRAFFNAMISFFLTPADDFGEPNPQCILLPRRPDRYGYLGIPNDVCKVGRYYLPECNNPGFWPYIFGLQYFLFLKLVLLTILIALFSNTEKEMGAMGTYIWKYQRYELVVAFSNRLAFPAPLSPISYCLMLIKYIRNFCNPKNQKRRGNVIE
;
A
#
# COMPACT_ATOMS: atom_id res chain seq x y z
N MET A 1 -7.01 -18.09 4.41
CA MET A 1 -7.20 -16.74 3.84
C MET A 1 -6.05 -15.82 4.23
N LEU A 2 -5.87 -15.49 5.53
CA LEU A 2 -4.83 -14.56 6.00
C LEU A 2 -3.40 -14.95 5.58
N HIS A 3 -3.04 -16.23 5.63
CA HIS A 3 -1.72 -16.71 5.22
C HIS A 3 -1.45 -16.51 3.71
N ARG A 4 -2.48 -16.63 2.87
CA ARG A 4 -2.38 -16.41 1.41
C ARG A 4 -2.08 -14.94 1.13
N ILE A 5 -2.86 -14.05 1.74
CA ILE A 5 -2.69 -12.60 1.65
C ILE A 5 -1.29 -12.21 2.15
N LYS A 6 -0.84 -12.73 3.29
CA LYS A 6 0.51 -12.45 3.82
C LYS A 6 1.62 -12.86 2.86
N ARG A 7 1.52 -14.02 2.20
CA ARG A 7 2.55 -14.46 1.26
C ARG A 7 2.54 -13.61 -0.01
N MET A 8 1.35 -13.25 -0.51
CA MET A 8 1.20 -12.35 -1.67
C MET A 8 1.73 -10.94 -1.40
N THR A 9 1.50 -10.39 -0.20
CA THR A 9 1.97 -9.05 0.14
C THR A 9 3.46 -9.02 0.51
N LEU A 10 3.95 -10.01 1.26
CA LEU A 10 5.34 -9.99 1.73
C LEU A 10 6.35 -10.46 0.68
N VAL A 11 5.98 -11.39 -0.19
CA VAL A 11 6.89 -11.93 -1.21
C VAL A 11 6.68 -11.19 -2.53
N ASP A 12 5.52 -11.40 -3.15
CA ASP A 12 5.28 -10.94 -4.52
C ASP A 12 5.21 -9.43 -4.62
N PHE A 13 4.41 -8.79 -3.76
CA PHE A 13 4.27 -7.34 -3.76
C PHE A 13 5.56 -6.63 -3.34
N THR A 14 6.32 -7.16 -2.37
CA THR A 14 7.59 -6.54 -1.98
C THR A 14 8.65 -6.64 -3.09
N GLY A 15 8.70 -7.78 -3.80
CA GLY A 15 9.55 -7.94 -4.98
C GLY A 15 9.18 -6.96 -6.09
N PHE A 16 7.88 -6.84 -6.39
CA PHE A 16 7.36 -5.88 -7.35
C PHE A 16 7.67 -4.43 -6.96
N MET A 17 7.47 -4.05 -5.69
CA MET A 17 7.72 -2.67 -5.23
C MET A 17 9.19 -2.28 -5.34
N ARG A 18 10.14 -3.22 -5.20
CA ARG A 18 11.57 -2.93 -5.41
C ARG A 18 11.87 -2.53 -6.85
N VAL A 19 11.30 -3.23 -7.83
CA VAL A 19 11.48 -2.91 -9.26
C VAL A 19 10.74 -1.62 -9.60
N THR A 20 9.50 -1.50 -9.15
CA THR A 20 8.65 -0.33 -9.38
C THR A 20 9.25 0.95 -8.82
N ALA A 21 9.85 0.91 -7.62
CA ALA A 21 10.48 2.08 -7.01
C ALA A 21 11.58 2.68 -7.89
N LEU A 22 12.41 1.84 -8.53
CA LEU A 22 13.48 2.31 -9.43
C LEU A 22 12.90 3.05 -10.65
N ILE A 23 11.82 2.51 -11.23
CA ILE A 23 11.14 3.11 -12.38
C ILE A 23 10.48 4.44 -11.98
N VAL A 24 9.77 4.45 -10.84
CA VAL A 24 9.08 5.65 -10.33
C VAL A 24 10.07 6.77 -10.03
N ILE A 25 11.19 6.47 -9.36
CA ILE A 25 12.20 7.49 -9.03
C ILE A 25 12.83 8.05 -10.31
N SER A 26 13.22 7.19 -11.26
CA SER A 26 13.83 7.63 -12.51
C SER A 26 12.90 8.54 -13.30
N ASN A 27 11.64 8.14 -13.50
CA ASN A 27 10.68 8.95 -14.26
C ASN A 27 10.28 10.21 -13.50
N GLY A 28 10.19 10.15 -12.16
CA GLY A 28 9.92 11.29 -11.29
C GLY A 28 10.95 12.41 -11.44
N ILE A 29 12.24 12.06 -11.55
CA ILE A 29 13.31 13.03 -11.77
C ILE A 29 13.19 13.67 -13.16
N VAL A 30 12.95 12.88 -14.21
CA VAL A 30 12.77 13.38 -15.58
C VAL A 30 11.57 14.32 -15.66
N MET A 31 10.47 13.93 -15.03
CA MET A 31 9.24 14.70 -14.97
C MET A 31 9.42 16.03 -14.23
N HIS A 32 10.08 16.00 -13.07
CA HIS A 32 10.38 17.22 -12.33
C HIS A 32 11.33 18.16 -13.11
N SER A 33 12.34 17.60 -13.78
CA SER A 33 13.31 18.38 -14.55
C SER A 33 12.68 19.04 -15.78
N THR A 34 11.67 18.41 -16.38
CA THR A 34 11.00 18.93 -17.58
C THR A 34 9.89 19.93 -17.25
N LEU A 35 9.15 19.74 -16.15
CA LEU A 35 8.12 20.67 -15.69
C LEU A 35 8.66 21.90 -14.96
N TYR A 36 9.67 21.69 -14.09
CA TYR A 36 10.23 22.72 -13.21
C TYR A 36 11.76 22.82 -13.39
N PRO A 37 12.24 23.30 -14.56
CA PRO A 37 13.66 23.31 -14.88
C PRO A 37 14.48 24.28 -14.03
N ASP A 38 13.87 25.34 -13.49
CA ASP A 38 14.57 26.40 -12.74
C ASP A 38 14.45 26.27 -11.21
N PHE A 39 13.94 25.13 -10.72
CA PHE A 39 13.74 24.96 -9.29
C PHE A 39 15.09 24.85 -8.55
N PRO A 40 15.29 25.56 -7.42
CA PRO A 40 16.57 25.57 -6.72
C PRO A 40 16.91 24.17 -6.15
N LEU A 41 18.20 23.83 -6.20
CA LEU A 41 18.71 22.60 -5.60
C LEU A 41 18.65 22.71 -4.08
N GLY A 42 17.64 22.09 -3.47
CA GLY A 42 17.46 22.04 -2.02
C GLY A 42 16.80 20.73 -1.57
N GLY A 43 16.66 20.54 -0.26
CA GLY A 43 15.93 19.37 0.29
C GLY A 43 14.46 19.34 -0.15
N GLU A 44 13.89 20.51 -0.39
CA GLU A 44 12.51 20.66 -0.84
C GLU A 44 12.28 20.12 -2.26
N LEU A 45 13.28 20.22 -3.14
CA LEU A 45 13.26 19.63 -4.47
C LEU A 45 13.10 18.11 -4.38
N VAL A 46 13.94 17.47 -3.55
CA VAL A 46 13.93 16.02 -3.36
C VAL A 46 12.60 15.58 -2.77
N ARG A 47 12.12 16.30 -1.76
CA ARG A 47 10.82 16.06 -1.13
C ARG A 47 9.72 16.08 -2.18
N ARG A 48 9.57 17.18 -2.91
CA ARG A 48 8.52 17.37 -3.92
C ARG A 48 8.61 16.34 -5.04
N ALA A 49 9.79 16.14 -5.62
CA ALA A 49 9.99 15.17 -6.70
C ALA A 49 9.64 13.74 -6.27
N PHE A 50 10.08 13.33 -5.08
CA PHE A 50 9.78 12.01 -4.53
C PHE A 50 8.28 11.83 -4.25
N PHE A 51 7.64 12.77 -3.55
CA PHE A 51 6.23 12.64 -3.21
C PHE A 51 5.33 12.68 -4.45
N ASN A 52 5.61 13.55 -5.42
CA ASN A 52 4.85 13.59 -6.67
C ASN A 52 5.00 12.29 -7.47
N ALA A 53 6.21 11.75 -7.57
CA ALA A 53 6.45 10.48 -8.24
C ALA A 53 5.71 9.32 -7.54
N MET A 54 5.80 9.25 -6.21
CA MET A 54 5.14 8.21 -5.41
C MET A 54 3.61 8.30 -5.46
N ILE A 55 3.04 9.50 -5.39
CA ILE A 55 1.59 9.70 -5.53
C ILE A 55 1.13 9.33 -6.94
N SER A 56 1.95 9.63 -7.95
CA SER A 56 1.63 9.30 -9.34
C SER A 56 1.47 7.80 -9.61
N PHE A 57 2.05 6.94 -8.76
CA PHE A 57 1.81 5.50 -8.84
C PHE A 57 0.32 5.17 -8.62
N PHE A 58 -0.33 5.86 -7.68
CA PHE A 58 -1.74 5.64 -7.33
C PHE A 58 -2.68 6.52 -8.15
N LEU A 59 -2.40 7.82 -8.21
CA LEU A 59 -3.24 8.84 -8.83
C LEU A 59 -2.61 9.35 -10.12
N THR A 60 -3.41 9.85 -11.05
CA THR A 60 -2.88 10.53 -12.24
C THR A 60 -2.81 12.03 -11.98
N PRO A 61 -1.63 12.65 -11.78
CA PRO A 61 -1.53 14.10 -11.63
C PRO A 61 -1.77 14.76 -12.98
N ALA A 62 -3.02 15.08 -13.29
CA ALA A 62 -3.39 15.82 -14.48
C ALA A 62 -3.13 17.33 -14.30
N ASP A 63 -3.13 17.81 -13.05
CA ASP A 63 -3.02 19.23 -12.71
C ASP A 63 -1.66 19.82 -13.11
N ASP A 64 -0.58 19.03 -13.02
CA ASP A 64 0.77 19.48 -13.38
C ASP A 64 0.94 19.76 -14.88
N PHE A 65 0.11 19.13 -15.72
CA PHE A 65 0.08 19.34 -17.17
C PHE A 65 -0.99 20.33 -17.63
N GLY A 66 -1.84 20.78 -16.70
CA GLY A 66 -2.95 21.68 -16.96
C GLY A 66 -2.52 23.14 -17.11
N GLU A 67 -3.52 24.02 -17.07
CA GLU A 67 -3.29 25.45 -17.10
C GLU A 67 -2.41 25.90 -15.92
N PRO A 68 -1.44 26.80 -16.16
CA PRO A 68 -0.59 27.31 -15.11
C PRO A 68 -1.40 28.07 -14.06
N ASN A 69 -0.94 28.02 -12.81
CA ASN A 69 -1.57 28.77 -11.72
C ASN A 69 -1.75 30.26 -12.09
N PRO A 70 -2.85 30.91 -11.69
CA PRO A 70 -3.12 32.30 -12.04
C PRO A 70 -2.09 33.29 -11.45
N GLN A 71 -1.28 32.85 -10.48
CA GLN A 71 -0.17 33.61 -9.89
C GLN A 71 1.10 33.60 -10.76
N CYS A 72 1.14 32.81 -11.83
CA CYS A 72 2.31 32.63 -12.68
C CYS A 72 2.38 33.70 -13.78
N ILE A 73 3.31 34.67 -13.61
CA ILE A 73 3.52 35.75 -14.58
C ILE A 73 4.48 35.27 -15.68
N LEU A 74 4.05 35.40 -16.94
CA LEU A 74 4.84 35.10 -18.13
C LEU A 74 5.94 36.15 -18.32
N LEU A 75 7.16 35.71 -18.59
CA LEU A 75 8.24 36.63 -18.95
C LEU A 75 8.22 36.93 -20.44
N PRO A 76 8.22 38.22 -20.84
CA PRO A 76 8.36 38.58 -22.23
C PRO A 76 9.78 38.26 -22.71
N ARG A 77 9.88 37.67 -23.91
CA ARG A 77 11.17 37.42 -24.57
C ARG A 77 11.75 38.73 -25.10
N ARG A 78 13.08 38.86 -25.03
CA ARG A 78 13.76 39.96 -25.71
C ARG A 78 13.76 39.76 -27.24
N PRO A 79 13.64 40.84 -28.03
CA PRO A 79 13.71 40.76 -29.49
C PRO A 79 15.12 40.44 -30.01
N ASP A 80 16.19 40.83 -29.31
CA ASP A 80 17.57 40.82 -29.83
C ASP A 80 18.48 39.66 -29.37
N ARG A 81 18.01 38.68 -28.56
CA ARG A 81 18.71 37.39 -28.29
C ARG A 81 18.02 36.48 -27.24
N TYR A 82 18.59 35.28 -27.07
CA TYR A 82 18.30 34.23 -26.08
C TYR A 82 18.17 34.78 -24.64
N GLY A 83 16.94 34.97 -24.18
CA GLY A 83 16.68 35.38 -22.80
C GLY A 83 15.36 36.12 -22.63
N TYR A 84 15.12 36.55 -21.40
CA TYR A 84 13.92 37.27 -21.01
C TYR A 84 14.23 38.74 -20.70
N LEU A 85 13.24 39.61 -20.88
CA LEU A 85 13.35 41.01 -20.50
C LEU A 85 13.39 41.13 -18.96
N GLY A 86 14.23 42.02 -18.42
CA GLY A 86 14.34 42.24 -16.96
C GLY A 86 15.20 41.22 -16.21
N ILE A 87 15.75 40.21 -16.90
CA ILE A 87 16.70 39.26 -16.34
C ILE A 87 18.12 39.62 -16.82
N PRO A 88 19.13 39.63 -15.93
CA PRO A 88 20.52 39.88 -16.29
C PRO A 88 21.14 38.67 -17.03
N ASN A 89 22.15 38.89 -17.87
CA ASN A 89 22.67 37.86 -18.79
C ASN A 89 23.54 36.79 -18.11
N ASP A 90 23.84 36.95 -16.83
CA ASP A 90 24.61 36.04 -15.98
C ASP A 90 23.77 34.88 -15.41
N VAL A 91 22.43 34.97 -15.50
CA VAL A 91 21.53 33.90 -15.05
C VAL A 91 20.89 33.18 -16.24
N CYS A 92 21.08 31.86 -16.28
CA CYS A 92 20.46 31.00 -17.28
C CYS A 92 19.08 30.55 -16.78
N LYS A 93 18.01 31.11 -17.36
CA LYS A 93 16.63 30.73 -17.05
C LYS A 93 15.98 30.03 -18.24
N VAL A 94 15.45 28.83 -18.01
CA VAL A 94 14.82 27.99 -19.05
C VAL A 94 13.30 28.10 -19.02
N GLY A 95 12.71 28.27 -17.84
CA GLY A 95 11.28 28.39 -17.63
C GLY A 95 10.70 29.73 -18.13
N ARG A 96 9.46 29.68 -18.62
CA ARG A 96 8.74 30.84 -19.17
C ARG A 96 8.15 31.78 -18.12
N TYR A 97 8.16 31.39 -16.85
CA TYR A 97 7.50 32.09 -15.74
C TYR A 97 8.48 32.63 -14.71
N TYR A 98 8.09 33.68 -14.00
CA TYR A 98 8.96 34.32 -13.00
C TYR A 98 9.21 33.40 -11.80
N LEU A 99 8.14 32.79 -11.30
CA LEU A 99 8.20 31.82 -10.21
C LEU A 99 8.74 30.45 -10.69
N PRO A 100 9.69 29.84 -9.95
CA PRO A 100 10.22 28.50 -10.28
C PRO A 100 9.22 27.37 -9.95
N GLU A 101 8.16 27.67 -9.18
CA GLU A 101 7.12 26.73 -8.79
C GLU A 101 6.03 26.54 -9.85
N CYS A 102 6.08 27.33 -10.92
CA CYS A 102 5.13 27.29 -12.03
C CYS A 102 5.51 26.19 -13.02
N ASN A 103 4.52 25.40 -13.43
CA ASN A 103 4.69 24.37 -14.45
C ASN A 103 4.96 25.04 -15.80
N ASN A 104 5.94 24.52 -16.54
CA ASN A 104 6.25 25.01 -17.88
C ASN A 104 5.55 24.13 -18.94
N PRO A 105 4.48 24.60 -19.58
CA PRO A 105 3.81 23.83 -20.61
C PRO A 105 4.69 23.73 -21.86
N GLY A 106 4.86 22.51 -22.36
CA GLY A 106 5.67 22.24 -23.54
C GLY A 106 5.49 20.81 -24.03
N PHE A 107 5.85 20.58 -25.30
CA PHE A 107 5.69 19.27 -25.95
C PHE A 107 6.40 18.14 -25.21
N TRP A 108 7.64 18.38 -24.75
CA TRP A 108 8.45 17.37 -24.06
C TRP A 108 7.84 16.89 -22.73
N PRO A 109 7.42 17.77 -21.79
CA PRO A 109 6.69 17.35 -20.60
C PRO A 109 5.51 16.43 -20.91
N TYR A 110 4.67 16.75 -21.90
CA TYR A 110 3.53 15.90 -22.27
C TYR A 110 3.95 14.51 -22.76
N ILE A 111 4.98 14.42 -23.61
CA ILE A 111 5.46 13.14 -24.13
C ILE A 111 6.04 12.27 -23.01
N PHE A 112 6.91 12.82 -22.16
CA PHE A 112 7.49 12.07 -21.04
C PHE A 112 6.43 11.70 -20.01
N GLY A 113 5.47 12.58 -19.75
CA GLY A 113 4.31 12.33 -18.91
C GLY A 113 3.45 11.18 -19.41
N LEU A 114 3.08 11.20 -20.69
CA LEU A 114 2.30 10.14 -21.32
C LEU A 114 3.05 8.80 -21.27
N GLN A 115 4.34 8.80 -21.60
CA GLN A 115 5.17 7.59 -21.50
C GLN A 115 5.19 7.04 -20.07
N TYR A 116 5.32 7.91 -19.07
CA TYR A 116 5.31 7.53 -17.66
C TYR A 116 3.96 6.92 -17.26
N PHE A 117 2.84 7.52 -17.67
CA PHE A 117 1.51 6.97 -17.41
C PHE A 117 1.32 5.58 -18.02
N LEU A 118 1.80 5.37 -19.25
CA LEU A 118 1.73 4.05 -19.90
C LEU A 118 2.52 3.01 -19.13
N PHE A 119 3.76 3.31 -18.73
CA PHE A 119 4.56 2.38 -17.92
C PHE A 119 3.87 2.06 -16.59
N LEU A 120 3.41 3.06 -15.85
CA LEU A 120 2.78 2.84 -14.55
C LEU A 120 1.46 2.07 -14.65
N LYS A 121 0.52 2.54 -15.47
CA LYS A 121 -0.86 2.08 -15.46
C LYS A 121 -1.08 0.85 -16.35
N LEU A 122 -0.37 0.75 -17.47
CA LEU A 122 -0.55 -0.38 -18.39
C LEU A 122 0.48 -1.48 -18.20
N VAL A 123 1.74 -1.17 -17.86
CA VAL A 123 2.78 -2.20 -17.72
C VAL A 123 2.86 -2.69 -16.28
N LEU A 124 3.10 -1.80 -15.32
CA LEU A 124 3.33 -2.18 -13.93
C LEU A 124 2.08 -2.79 -13.27
N LEU A 125 0.91 -2.17 -13.45
CA LEU A 125 -0.33 -2.69 -12.87
C LEU A 125 -0.71 -4.07 -13.43
N THR A 126 -0.53 -4.29 -14.74
CA THR A 126 -0.89 -5.58 -15.37
C THR A 126 0.06 -6.69 -14.94
N ILE A 127 1.36 -6.40 -14.80
CA ILE A 127 2.33 -7.33 -14.23
C ILE A 127 1.97 -7.67 -12.78
N LEU A 128 1.60 -6.68 -11.97
CA LEU A 128 1.20 -6.93 -10.57
C LEU A 128 -0.03 -7.84 -10.49
N ILE A 129 -1.06 -7.57 -11.29
CA ILE A 129 -2.27 -8.41 -11.35
C ILE A 129 -1.92 -9.83 -11.82
N ALA A 130 -1.02 -9.96 -12.80
CA ALA A 130 -0.58 -11.26 -13.30
C ALA A 130 0.17 -12.07 -12.23
N LEU A 131 1.04 -11.43 -11.45
CA LEU A 131 1.74 -12.06 -10.32
C LEU A 131 0.75 -12.58 -9.27
N PHE A 132 -0.22 -11.76 -8.87
CA PHE A 132 -1.25 -12.20 -7.93
C PHE A 132 -2.11 -13.34 -8.49
N SER A 133 -2.49 -13.29 -9.76
CA SER A 133 -3.22 -14.38 -10.40
C SER A 133 -2.42 -15.69 -10.40
N ASN A 134 -1.11 -15.61 -10.66
CA ASN A 134 -0.24 -16.78 -10.64
C ASN A 134 -0.11 -17.38 -9.23
N THR A 135 0.13 -16.54 -8.23
CA THR A 135 0.25 -16.97 -6.84
C THR A 135 -1.06 -17.51 -6.30
N GLU A 136 -2.21 -16.95 -6.69
CA GLU A 136 -3.53 -17.47 -6.32
C GLU A 136 -3.76 -18.90 -6.85
N LYS A 137 -3.27 -19.20 -8.06
CA LYS A 137 -3.32 -20.56 -8.62
C LYS A 137 -2.45 -21.53 -7.82
N GLU A 138 -1.22 -21.15 -7.51
CA GLU A 138 -0.30 -21.99 -6.73
C GLU A 138 -0.81 -22.23 -5.30
N MET A 139 -1.37 -21.21 -4.65
CA MET A 139 -1.84 -21.28 -3.26
C MET A 139 -3.25 -21.86 -3.11
N GLY A 140 -4.00 -22.02 -4.20
CA GLY A 140 -5.41 -22.43 -4.16
C GLY A 140 -5.61 -23.80 -3.50
N ALA A 141 -4.79 -24.78 -3.89
CA ALA A 141 -4.84 -26.12 -3.31
C ALA A 141 -4.40 -26.11 -1.84
N MET A 142 -3.24 -25.50 -1.53
CA MET A 142 -2.68 -25.46 -0.18
C MET A 142 -3.58 -24.69 0.81
N GLY A 143 -4.23 -23.62 0.35
CA GLY A 143 -5.16 -22.84 1.15
C GLY A 143 -6.36 -23.64 1.66
N THR A 144 -6.85 -24.58 0.86
CA THR A 144 -7.97 -25.46 1.24
C THR A 144 -7.58 -26.43 2.33
N TYR A 145 -6.37 -27.00 2.28
CA TYR A 145 -5.85 -27.88 3.34
C TYR A 145 -5.69 -27.14 4.68
N ILE A 146 -5.08 -25.95 4.65
CA ILE A 146 -4.90 -25.11 5.85
C ILE A 146 -6.26 -24.70 6.43
N TRP A 147 -7.24 -24.34 5.59
CA TRP A 147 -8.58 -23.99 6.07
C TRP A 147 -9.29 -25.18 6.71
N LYS A 148 -9.19 -26.38 6.13
CA LYS A 148 -9.75 -27.60 6.72
C LYS A 148 -9.12 -27.91 8.09
N TYR A 149 -7.80 -27.76 8.21
CA TYR A 149 -7.10 -27.94 9.48
C TYR A 149 -7.52 -26.91 10.53
N GLN A 150 -7.53 -25.62 10.17
CA GLN A 150 -7.98 -24.54 11.05
C GLN A 150 -9.43 -24.70 11.48
N ARG A 151 -10.31 -25.17 10.57
CA ARG A 151 -11.70 -25.46 10.87
C ARG A 151 -11.82 -26.63 11.85
N TYR A 152 -11.05 -27.69 11.66
CA TYR A 152 -11.05 -28.82 12.57
C TYR A 152 -10.60 -28.40 13.98
N GLU A 153 -9.46 -27.72 14.09
CA GLU A 153 -8.94 -27.17 15.35
C GLU A 153 -9.98 -26.28 16.05
N LEU A 154 -10.64 -25.40 15.29
CA LEU A 154 -11.68 -24.52 15.82
C LEU A 154 -12.87 -25.31 16.37
N VAL A 155 -13.35 -26.31 15.63
CA VAL A 155 -14.47 -27.16 16.05
C VAL A 155 -14.11 -27.95 17.31
N VAL A 156 -12.91 -28.53 17.38
CA VAL A 156 -12.42 -29.23 18.58
C VAL A 156 -12.31 -28.28 19.77
N ALA A 157 -11.77 -27.07 19.57
CA ALA A 157 -11.67 -26.06 20.61
C ALA A 157 -13.04 -25.62 21.13
N PHE A 158 -14.06 -25.51 20.27
CA PHE A 158 -15.44 -25.22 20.70
C PHE A 158 -16.09 -26.41 21.40
N SER A 159 -15.87 -27.64 20.93
CA SER A 159 -16.39 -28.85 21.58
C SER A 159 -15.84 -29.04 23.00
N ASN A 160 -14.62 -28.60 23.25
CA ASN A 160 -13.97 -28.70 24.57
C ASN A 160 -14.28 -27.50 25.49
N ARG A 161 -14.88 -26.41 24.98
CA ARG A 161 -15.26 -25.25 25.79
C ARG A 161 -16.62 -25.47 26.46
N LEU A 162 -16.77 -25.01 27.70
CA LEU A 162 -18.04 -25.03 28.41
C LEU A 162 -19.09 -24.22 27.64
N ALA A 163 -20.35 -24.66 27.68
CA ALA A 163 -21.47 -24.12 26.89
C ALA A 163 -21.82 -22.64 27.14
N PHE A 164 -21.19 -21.97 28.11
CA PHE A 164 -21.49 -20.59 28.45
C PHE A 164 -20.58 -19.58 27.73
N PRO A 165 -21.13 -18.53 27.11
CA PRO A 165 -20.35 -17.48 26.45
C PRO A 165 -19.40 -16.76 27.43
N ALA A 166 -18.34 -16.15 26.87
CA ALA A 166 -17.25 -15.47 27.60
C ALA A 166 -17.65 -14.61 28.82
N PRO A 167 -18.74 -13.81 28.82
CA PRO A 167 -19.13 -13.02 30.00
C PRO A 167 -19.62 -13.85 31.21
N LEU A 168 -20.05 -15.11 31.03
CA LEU A 168 -20.61 -15.96 32.10
C LEU A 168 -19.71 -17.17 32.43
N SER A 169 -18.50 -17.18 31.87
CA SER A 169 -17.46 -18.16 32.15
C SER A 169 -17.19 -18.42 33.65
N PRO A 170 -17.08 -17.42 34.54
CA PRO A 170 -16.75 -17.68 35.95
C PRO A 170 -17.83 -18.48 36.70
N ILE A 171 -19.11 -18.33 36.35
CA ILE A 171 -20.22 -19.06 36.98
C ILE A 171 -20.11 -20.57 36.70
N SER A 172 -19.73 -20.93 35.48
CA SER A 172 -19.55 -22.33 35.08
C SER A 172 -18.41 -23.01 35.83
N TYR A 173 -17.29 -22.32 36.05
CA TYR A 173 -16.17 -22.81 36.85
C TYR A 173 -16.53 -22.93 38.34
N CYS A 174 -17.28 -21.97 38.90
CA CYS A 174 -17.77 -22.05 40.29
C CYS A 174 -18.65 -23.27 40.54
N LEU A 175 -19.60 -23.58 39.64
CA LEU A 175 -20.47 -24.76 39.78
C LEU A 175 -19.71 -26.09 39.64
N MET A 176 -18.67 -26.12 38.78
CA MET A 176 -17.79 -27.28 38.64
C MET A 176 -16.94 -27.50 39.90
N LEU A 177 -16.44 -26.41 40.51
CA LEU A 177 -15.68 -26.44 41.76
C LEU A 177 -16.55 -26.89 42.96
N ILE A 178 -17.79 -26.40 43.05
CA ILE A 178 -18.75 -26.83 44.08
C ILE A 178 -19.08 -28.32 43.94
N LYS A 179 -19.30 -28.82 42.71
CA LYS A 179 -19.50 -30.26 42.46
C LYS A 179 -18.29 -31.10 42.87
N TYR A 180 -17.09 -30.60 42.60
CA TYR A 180 -15.85 -31.29 42.96
C TYR A 180 -15.68 -31.38 44.47
N ILE A 181 -15.83 -30.28 45.20
CA ILE A 181 -15.75 -30.24 46.67
C ILE A 181 -16.83 -31.14 47.29
N ARG A 182 -18.06 -31.13 46.76
CA ARG A 182 -19.14 -31.98 47.26
C ARG A 182 -18.88 -33.47 47.03
N ASN A 183 -18.26 -33.85 45.92
CA ASN A 183 -17.87 -35.23 45.66
C ASN A 183 -16.67 -35.66 46.53
N PHE A 184 -15.74 -34.74 46.79
CA PHE A 184 -14.57 -34.99 47.64
C PHE A 184 -14.96 -35.15 49.11
N CYS A 185 -15.90 -34.34 49.61
CA CYS A 185 -16.41 -34.43 50.98
C CYS A 185 -17.41 -35.58 51.19
N ASN A 186 -17.85 -36.27 50.13
CA ASN A 186 -18.86 -37.33 50.25
C ASN A 186 -18.52 -38.57 49.39
N PRO A 187 -17.48 -39.35 49.76
CA PRO A 187 -17.00 -40.50 48.96
C PRO A 187 -18.03 -41.64 48.84
N LYS A 188 -19.10 -41.64 49.65
CA LYS A 188 -20.10 -42.73 49.69
C LYS A 188 -20.95 -42.84 48.40
N ASN A 189 -21.00 -41.81 47.55
CA ASN A 189 -21.75 -41.83 46.28
C ASN A 189 -20.91 -42.18 45.03
N GLN A 190 -19.60 -42.31 45.14
CA GLN A 190 -18.73 -42.63 43.99
C GLN A 190 -18.91 -44.10 43.52
N LYS A 191 -19.34 -44.99 44.42
CA LYS A 191 -19.58 -46.42 44.14
C LYS A 191 -20.89 -46.73 43.40
N ARG A 192 -21.82 -45.78 43.28
CA ARG A 192 -23.13 -45.99 42.59
C ARG A 192 -23.15 -45.60 41.12
N ARG A 193 -22.19 -44.81 40.62
CA ARG A 193 -22.10 -44.41 39.20
C ARG A 193 -21.25 -45.34 38.33
N GLY A 194 -20.47 -46.25 38.93
CA GLY A 194 -19.76 -47.32 38.23
C GLY A 194 -20.61 -48.55 37.92
N ASN A 195 -21.77 -48.73 38.57
CA ASN A 195 -22.64 -49.92 38.43
C ASN A 195 -23.82 -49.71 37.47
N VAL A 196 -23.77 -48.72 36.58
CA VAL A 196 -24.85 -48.45 35.59
C VAL A 196 -24.30 -48.52 34.15
N ILE A 197 -23.07 -49.02 33.97
CA ILE A 197 -22.44 -49.22 32.65
C ILE A 197 -21.88 -50.65 32.52
N GLU A 198 -22.39 -51.60 33.33
CA GLU A 198 -22.34 -53.03 33.00
C GLU A 198 -23.75 -53.53 32.72
#